data_AF-V8NHA0-F1
#
_entry.id   AF-V8NHA0-F1
#
_cell.length_a   1.000
_cell.length_b   1.000
_cell.length_c   1.000
_cell.angle_alpha   90.00
_cell.angle_beta   90.00
_cell.angle_gamma   90.00
#
_symmetry.space_group_name_H-M   'P 1'
#
loop_
_entity.id
_entity.type
_entity.pdbx_description
1 polymer ?
#
loop_
_entity_poly.entity_id
_entity_poly.type
_entity_poly.pdbx_seq_one_letter_code
_entity_poly.pdbx_strand_id
1 'polypeptide(L)'
;FLSKSSSSDFVGVLKRLRELQLFLCSLPDTVEEMLCEGLRDPDCKVEKLRLEGKFLKESFCGSFAEILKKKTRVRELDLLSNDTNNKAVEMLCEGLKHQNCNVEKLG
;
A
#
# COMPACT_ATOMS: atom_id res chain seq x y z
N PHE A 1 15.50 -1.71 8.37
CA PHE A 1 15.32 -3.01 7.71
C PHE A 1 15.17 -2.82 6.21
N LEU A 2 14.12 -2.12 5.75
CA LEU A 2 13.81 -1.93 4.33
C LEU A 2 14.91 -1.22 3.52
N SER A 3 15.63 -0.27 4.11
CA SER A 3 16.70 0.48 3.40
C SER A 3 17.93 -0.36 3.03
N LYS A 4 18.01 -1.62 3.45
CA LYS A 4 19.13 -2.54 3.16
C LYS A 4 18.69 -3.83 2.46
N SER A 5 17.39 -4.03 2.26
CA SER A 5 16.83 -5.26 1.66
C SER A 5 16.60 -5.06 0.16
N SER A 6 16.75 -6.12 -0.63
CA SER A 6 16.41 -6.09 -2.05
C SER A 6 14.88 -6.10 -2.26
N SER A 7 14.40 -5.67 -3.44
CA SER A 7 12.98 -5.78 -3.78
C SER A 7 12.47 -7.21 -3.64
N SER A 8 13.22 -8.19 -4.16
CA SER A 8 12.86 -9.61 -4.10
C SER A 8 12.73 -10.14 -2.67
N ASP A 9 13.59 -9.70 -1.75
CA ASP A 9 13.50 -10.12 -0.34
C ASP A 9 12.20 -9.61 0.29
N PHE A 10 11.87 -8.34 0.02
CA PHE A 10 10.67 -7.72 0.57
C PHE A 10 9.39 -8.34 0.01
N VAL A 11 9.32 -8.56 -1.31
CA VAL A 11 8.21 -9.28 -1.96
C VAL A 11 8.07 -10.68 -1.34
N GLY A 12 9.18 -11.40 -1.14
CA GLY A 12 9.18 -12.72 -0.51
C GLY A 12 8.60 -12.72 0.91
N VAL A 13 8.82 -11.65 1.68
CA VAL A 13 8.20 -11.46 3.01
C VAL A 13 6.68 -11.32 2.88
N LEU A 14 6.19 -10.53 1.93
CA LEU A 14 4.75 -10.30 1.75
C LEU A 14 3.97 -11.55 1.29
N LYS A 15 4.65 -12.52 0.66
CA LYS A 15 4.08 -13.85 0.33
C LYS A 15 3.83 -14.74 1.55
N ARG A 16 4.25 -14.30 2.75
CA ARG A 16 4.15 -15.07 4.01
C ARG A 16 3.40 -14.33 5.11
N LEU A 17 3.34 -13.00 5.05
CA LEU A 17 2.64 -12.18 6.06
C LEU A 17 1.14 -12.07 5.77
N ARG A 18 0.36 -11.98 6.85
CA ARG A 18 -1.08 -11.67 6.82
C ARG A 18 -1.37 -10.22 7.21
N GLU A 19 -0.53 -9.65 8.05
CA GLU A 19 -0.68 -8.29 8.56
C GLU A 19 0.63 -7.55 8.32
N LEU A 20 0.53 -6.34 7.78
CA LEU A 20 1.66 -5.46 7.52
C LEU A 20 1.33 -4.07 8.07
N GLN A 21 2.17 -3.58 8.97
CA GLN A 21 2.13 -2.20 9.45
C GLN A 21 3.45 -1.53 9.11
N LEU A 22 3.38 -0.38 8.44
CA LEU A 22 4.55 0.41 8.06
C LEU A 22 4.36 1.87 8.43
N PHE A 23 5.43 2.43 9.00
CA PHE A 23 5.54 3.87 9.25
C PHE A 23 6.38 4.51 8.14
N LEU A 24 5.70 5.10 7.17
CA LEU A 24 6.20 5.80 5.99
C LEU A 24 6.66 7.23 6.36
N CYS A 25 7.63 7.36 7.27
CA CYS A 25 8.26 8.65 7.50
C CYS A 25 9.42 8.85 6.54
N SER A 26 9.17 9.64 5.49
CA SER A 26 10.20 10.07 4.54
C SER A 26 11.01 8.91 3.97
N LEU A 27 10.31 7.83 3.59
CA LEU A 27 10.96 6.72 2.93
C LEU A 27 11.48 7.17 1.56
N PRO A 28 12.64 6.63 1.11
CA PRO A 28 13.05 6.78 -0.27
C PRO A 28 11.97 6.23 -1.20
N ASP A 29 11.78 6.86 -2.36
CA ASP A 29 10.80 6.44 -3.36
C ASP A 29 10.99 4.97 -3.76
N THR A 30 12.22 4.44 -3.69
CA THR A 30 12.51 3.01 -3.92
C THR A 30 11.79 2.08 -2.95
N VAL A 31 11.59 2.48 -1.70
CA VAL A 31 10.87 1.65 -0.71
C VAL A 31 9.35 1.71 -0.94
N GLU A 32 8.85 2.87 -1.36
CA GLU A 32 7.45 3.04 -1.78
C GLU A 32 7.13 2.16 -3.01
N GLU A 33 8.05 2.12 -3.99
CA GLU A 33 7.95 1.25 -5.17
C GLU A 33 7.97 -0.24 -4.81
N MET A 34 8.88 -0.66 -3.92
CA MET A 34 8.95 -2.05 -3.42
C MET A 34 7.65 -2.47 -2.72
N LEU A 35 7.03 -1.56 -1.97
CA LEU A 35 5.72 -1.79 -1.36
C LEU A 35 4.65 -2.02 -2.42
N CYS A 36 4.58 -1.15 -3.42
CA CYS A 36 3.64 -1.31 -4.52
C CYS A 36 3.87 -2.58 -5.33
N GLU A 37 5.13 -2.96 -5.58
CA GLU A 37 5.50 -4.19 -6.28
C GLU A 37 5.01 -5.43 -5.51
N GLY A 38 5.34 -5.52 -4.22
CA GLY A 38 4.97 -6.67 -3.40
C GLY A 38 3.48 -6.79 -3.16
N LEU A 39 2.74 -5.67 -3.05
CA LEU A 39 1.27 -5.71 -2.95
C LEU A 39 0.59 -6.05 -4.28
N ARG A 40 1.25 -5.83 -5.41
CA ARG A 40 0.77 -6.18 -6.75
C ARG A 40 1.03 -7.64 -7.11
N ASP A 41 1.99 -8.28 -6.43
CA ASP A 41 2.30 -9.69 -6.63
C ASP A 41 1.06 -10.56 -6.32
N PRO A 42 0.66 -11.47 -7.23
CA PRO A 42 -0.53 -12.29 -7.06
C PRO A 42 -0.46 -13.27 -5.87
N ASP A 43 0.76 -13.59 -5.40
CA ASP A 43 0.98 -14.44 -4.23
C ASP A 43 1.05 -13.65 -2.91
N CYS A 44 0.89 -12.32 -2.95
CA CYS A 44 0.83 -11.51 -1.74
C CYS A 44 -0.27 -12.02 -0.81
N LYS A 45 0.08 -12.24 0.47
CA LYS A 45 -0.81 -12.84 1.47
C LYS A 45 -1.38 -11.84 2.47
N VAL A 46 -1.04 -10.56 2.34
CA VAL A 46 -1.46 -9.49 3.25
C VAL A 46 -2.96 -9.27 3.14
N GLU A 47 -3.63 -9.38 4.28
CA GLU A 47 -5.07 -9.21 4.47
C GLU A 47 -5.37 -7.94 5.29
N LYS A 48 -4.46 -7.53 6.17
CA LYS A 48 -4.55 -6.25 6.89
C LYS A 48 -3.33 -5.39 6.60
N LEU A 49 -3.58 -4.17 6.14
CA LEU A 49 -2.53 -3.22 5.78
C LEU A 49 -2.74 -1.92 6.53
N ARG A 50 -1.72 -1.49 7.28
CA ARG A 50 -1.71 -0.20 7.95
C ARG A 50 -0.52 0.63 7.48
N LEU A 51 -0.81 1.79 6.90
CA LEU A 51 0.18 2.76 6.46
C LEU A 51 0.04 4.03 7.28
N GLU A 52 1.13 4.41 7.95
CA GLU A 52 1.18 5.61 8.79
C GLU A 52 2.30 6.53 8.30
N GLY A 53 2.18 7.86 8.42
CA GLY A 53 3.29 8.77 8.15
C GLY A 53 3.00 9.78 7.03
N LYS A 54 3.97 10.09 6.17
CA LYS A 54 3.80 11.05 5.07
C LYS A 54 3.89 10.32 3.73
N PHE A 55 2.73 9.97 3.18
CA PHE A 55 2.65 9.17 1.97
C PHE A 55 1.68 9.72 0.92
N LEU A 56 1.10 10.90 1.10
CA LEU A 56 0.17 11.49 0.12
C LEU A 56 0.89 12.14 -1.08
N LYS A 57 1.98 11.51 -1.54
CA LYS A 57 2.60 11.80 -2.83
C LYS A 57 1.70 11.25 -3.95
N GLU A 58 1.44 12.04 -4.98
CA GLU A 58 0.58 11.62 -6.10
C GLU A 58 1.10 10.37 -6.81
N SER A 59 2.42 10.21 -6.94
CA SER A 59 3.05 9.03 -7.54
C SER A 59 2.72 7.73 -6.79
N PHE A 60 2.88 7.77 -5.46
CA PHE A 60 2.57 6.64 -4.59
C PHE A 60 1.06 6.37 -4.55
N CYS A 61 0.24 7.39 -4.29
CA CYS A 61 -1.21 7.24 -4.20
C CYS A 61 -1.84 6.76 -5.52
N GLY A 62 -1.35 7.23 -6.67
CA GLY A 62 -1.78 6.72 -7.97
C GLY A 62 -1.41 5.25 -8.16
N SER A 63 -0.18 4.87 -7.85
CA SER A 63 0.26 3.47 -7.93
C SER A 63 -0.51 2.55 -6.98
N PHE A 64 -0.80 3.03 -5.78
CA PHE A 64 -1.56 2.31 -4.76
C PHE A 64 -3.04 2.20 -5.12
N ALA A 65 -3.65 3.24 -5.70
CA ALA A 65 -5.00 3.19 -6.23
C ALA A 65 -5.15 2.10 -7.32
N GLU A 66 -4.20 2.00 -8.25
CA GLU A 66 -4.20 0.93 -9.26
C GLU A 66 -4.04 -0.47 -8.67
N ILE A 67 -3.40 -0.60 -7.50
CA ILE A 67 -3.36 -1.86 -6.75
C ILE A 67 -4.73 -2.17 -6.15
N LEU A 68 -5.40 -1.19 -5.54
CA LEU A 68 -6.75 -1.35 -4.98
C LEU A 68 -7.79 -1.69 -6.05
N LYS A 69 -7.59 -1.25 -7.30
CA LYS A 69 -8.43 -1.64 -8.46
C LYS A 69 -8.25 -3.11 -8.87
N LYS A 70 -7.23 -3.80 -8.37
CA LYS A 70 -7.04 -5.25 -8.55
C LYS A 70 -7.70 -6.03 -7.42
N LYS A 71 -8.03 -7.29 -7.67
CA LYS A 71 -8.55 -8.21 -6.65
C LYS A 71 -7.44 -8.64 -5.67
N THR A 72 -6.98 -7.73 -4.83
CA THR A 72 -5.98 -7.98 -3.80
C THR A 72 -6.55 -8.83 -2.66
N ARG A 73 -5.71 -9.28 -1.72
CA ARG A 73 -6.18 -9.96 -0.51
C ARG A 73 -6.51 -9.01 0.65
N VAL A 74 -6.23 -7.72 0.51
CA VAL A 74 -6.42 -6.73 1.57
C VAL A 74 -7.92 -6.55 1.85
N ARG A 75 -8.32 -6.82 3.09
CA ARG A 75 -9.68 -6.68 3.63
C ARG A 75 -9.80 -5.53 4.62
N GLU A 76 -8.73 -5.26 5.37
CA GLU A 76 -8.69 -4.16 6.34
C GLU A 76 -7.56 -3.21 5.95
N LEU A 77 -7.89 -1.93 5.83
CA LEU A 77 -6.96 -0.88 5.41
C LEU A 77 -7.04 0.29 6.38
N ASP A 78 -5.92 0.62 7.02
CA ASP A 78 -5.78 1.79 7.87
C ASP A 78 -4.81 2.77 7.21
N LEU A 79 -5.25 4.01 6.98
CA LEU A 79 -4.45 5.06 6.33
C LEU A 79 -4.35 6.29 7.24
N LEU A 80 -3.23 6.43 7.96
CA LEU A 80 -3.01 7.52 8.92
C LEU A 80 -1.91 8.44 8.42
N SER A 81 -2.30 9.49 7.68
CA SER A 81 -1.33 10.45 7.13
C SER A 81 -1.13 11.69 7.99
N ASN A 82 0.11 12.18 8.01
CA ASN A 82 0.56 13.42 8.65
C ASN A 82 0.79 14.56 7.63
N ASP A 83 0.42 14.36 6.37
CA ASP A 83 0.44 15.36 5.31
C ASP A 83 -0.96 15.50 4.68
N THR A 84 -1.13 16.51 3.82
CA THR A 84 -2.40 16.82 3.17
C THR A 84 -2.18 17.01 1.68
N ASN A 85 -2.86 16.21 0.86
CA ASN A 85 -2.91 16.39 -0.59
C ASN A 85 -4.24 15.85 -1.13
N ASN A 86 -5.13 16.77 -1.53
CA ASN A 86 -6.49 16.42 -1.94
C ASN A 86 -6.52 15.53 -3.19
N LYS A 87 -5.60 15.76 -4.14
CA LYS A 87 -5.55 14.98 -5.38
C LYS A 87 -5.08 13.56 -5.11
N ALA A 88 -4.10 13.38 -4.22
CA ALA A 88 -3.68 12.07 -3.77
C ALA A 88 -4.82 11.31 -3.06
N VAL A 89 -5.59 11.99 -2.20
CA VAL A 89 -6.76 11.41 -1.53
C VAL A 89 -7.84 11.02 -2.54
N GLU A 90 -8.10 11.84 -3.56
CA GLU A 90 -9.04 11.52 -4.64
C GLU A 90 -8.64 10.23 -5.38
N MET A 91 -7.37 10.08 -5.75
CA MET A 91 -6.86 8.85 -6.37
C MET A 91 -7.11 7.61 -5.49
N LEU A 92 -6.83 7.71 -4.18
CA LEU A 92 -7.10 6.62 -3.23
C LEU A 92 -8.59 6.27 -3.19
N CYS A 93 -9.45 7.28 -3.20
CA CYS A 93 -10.90 7.09 -3.22
C CYS A 93 -11.39 6.41 -4.49
N GLU A 94 -10.82 6.74 -5.66
CA GLU A 94 -11.13 6.04 -6.92
C GLU A 94 -10.75 4.55 -6.85
N GLY A 95 -9.59 4.25 -6.26
CA GLY A 95 -9.15 2.87 -6.05
C GLY A 95 -10.08 2.09 -5.14
N LEU A 96 -10.51 2.69 -4.03
CA LEU A 96 -11.44 2.09 -3.06
C LEU A 96 -12.85 1.90 -3.61
N LYS A 97 -13.34 2.82 -4.46
CA LYS A 97 -14.67 2.73 -5.09
C LYS A 97 -14.75 1.71 -6.23
N HIS A 98 -13.61 1.22 -6.70
CA HIS A 98 -13.59 0.31 -7.84
C HIS A 98 -14.22 -1.04 -7.47
N GLN A 99 -15.00 -1.62 -8.39
CA GLN A 99 -15.75 -2.87 -8.15
C GLN A 99 -14.91 -4.09 -7.75
N ASN A 100 -13.61 -4.08 -8.06
CA ASN A 100 -12.67 -5.15 -7.70
C ASN A 100 -11.94 -4.89 -6.38
N CYS A 101 -12.15 -3.73 -5.75
CA CYS A 101 -11.56 -3.44 -4.46
C CYS A 101 -12.16 -4.41 -3.43
N ASN A 102 -11.29 -5.01 -2.64
CA ASN A 102 -11.62 -6.08 -1.71
C ASN A 102 -11.64 -5.61 -0.25
N VAL A 103 -11.42 -4.30 -0.01
CA VAL A 103 -11.41 -3.69 1.32
C VAL A 103 -12.83 -3.66 1.88
N GLU A 104 -13.01 -4.24 3.06
CA GLU A 104 -14.27 -4.35 3.78
C GLU A 104 -14.32 -3.41 5.00
N LYS A 105 -13.15 -3.03 5.52
CA LYS A 105 -13.00 -2.07 6.62
C LYS A 105 -11.92 -1.05 6.30
N LEU A 106 -12.26 0.22 6.53
CA LEU A 106 -11.35 1.36 6.42
C LEU A 106 -11.25 2.01 7.81
N GLY A 107 -10.04 2.18 8.33
CA GLY A 107 -9.75 2.79 9.64
C GLY A 107 -8.90 4.04 9.58
#